data_AF-A0A7M3BKR0-F1
#
_entry.id   AF-A0A7M3BKR0-F1
#
_cell.length_a   1.000
_cell.length_b   1.000
_cell.length_c   1.000
_cell.angle_alpha   90.00
_cell.angle_beta   90.00
_cell.angle_gamma   90.00
#
_symmetry.space_group_name_H-M   'P 1'
#
loop_
_entity.id
_entity.type
_entity.pdbx_description
1 polymer ?
#
loop_
_entity_poly.entity_id
_entity_poly.type
_entity_poly.pdbx_seq_one_letter_code
_entity_poly.pdbx_strand_id
1 'polypeptide(L)'
;MFDAPKFRDRTEAGRQLAAALTGFAATDPLVLALPRGGVPVGFEVAKALRARLDVLLVRKIGAPGHSEYGIGAVVDGENPQLVLNEEAMALVQP
;
A
#
# COMPACT_ATOMS: atom_id res chain seq x y z
N MET A 1 -14.72 -23.18 7.01
CA MET A 1 -15.70 -22.15 7.44
C MET A 1 -14.93 -20.84 7.47
N PHE A 2 -15.20 -19.93 6.53
CA PHE A 2 -14.55 -18.62 6.56
C PHE A 2 -15.10 -17.86 7.78
N ASP A 3 -14.20 -17.43 8.64
CA ASP A 3 -14.53 -16.64 9.82
C ASP A 3 -15.33 -15.40 9.41
N ALA A 4 -16.21 -14.91 10.29
CA ALA A 4 -16.98 -13.70 10.00
C ALA A 4 -16.01 -12.54 9.69
N PRO A 5 -16.31 -11.66 8.73
CA PRO A 5 -15.39 -10.60 8.37
C PRO A 5 -15.10 -9.70 9.57
N LYS A 6 -13.81 -9.57 9.93
CA LYS A 6 -13.31 -8.83 11.11
C LYS A 6 -13.76 -7.37 11.16
N PHE A 7 -14.08 -6.80 10.00
CA PHE A 7 -14.66 -5.46 9.83
C PHE A 7 -15.79 -5.55 8.82
N ARG A 8 -16.83 -4.73 9.01
CA ARG A 8 -17.99 -4.58 8.13
C ARG A 8 -17.61 -4.01 6.76
N ASP A 9 -16.75 -3.01 6.73
CA ASP A 9 -16.24 -2.38 5.52
C ASP A 9 -14.86 -1.74 5.74
N ARG A 10 -14.29 -1.18 4.67
CA ARG A 10 -12.99 -0.52 4.69
C ARG A 10 -12.99 0.77 5.52
N THR A 11 -14.13 1.44 5.61
CA THR A 11 -14.28 2.66 6.40
C THR A 11 -14.19 2.33 7.89
N GLU A 12 -14.86 1.28 8.34
CA GLU A 12 -14.77 0.78 9.71
C GLU A 12 -13.34 0.32 10.05
N ALA A 13 -12.71 -0.43 9.15
CA ALA A 13 -11.31 -0.82 9.31
C ALA A 13 -10.38 0.41 9.43
N GLY A 14 -10.59 1.43 8.59
CA GLY A 14 -9.84 2.68 8.61
C GLY A 14 -9.99 3.46 9.92
N ARG A 15 -11.21 3.53 10.48
CA ARG A 15 -11.45 4.18 11.78
C ARG A 15 -10.76 3.46 12.92
N GLN A 16 -10.79 2.13 12.94
CA GLN A 16 -10.10 1.35 13.97
C GLN A 16 -8.57 1.48 13.85
N LEU A 17 -8.05 1.48 12.62
CA LEU A 17 -6.62 1.72 12.38
C LEU A 17 -6.21 3.14 12.81
N ALA A 18 -7.01 4.14 12.48
CA ALA A 18 -6.79 5.52 12.86
C ALA A 18 -6.66 5.69 14.38
N ALA A 19 -7.54 5.03 15.16
CA ALA A 19 -7.49 5.06 16.62
C ALA A 19 -6.15 4.53 17.15
N ALA A 20 -5.65 3.42 16.59
CA ALA A 20 -4.36 2.84 16.95
C ALA A 20 -3.15 3.70 16.56
N LEU A 21 -3.30 4.59 15.57
CA LEU A 21 -2.22 5.45 15.06
C LEU A 21 -2.22 6.88 15.63
N THR A 22 -3.16 7.22 16.52
CA THR A 22 -3.30 8.59 17.07
C THR A 22 -2.01 9.17 17.65
N GLY A 23 -1.14 8.34 18.23
CA GLY A 23 0.17 8.75 18.76
C GLY A 23 1.13 9.34 17.71
N PHE A 24 0.91 9.06 16.42
CA PHE A 24 1.72 9.59 15.32
C PHE A 24 1.23 10.95 14.80
N ALA A 25 0.10 11.48 15.29
CA ALA A 25 -0.43 12.75 14.79
C ALA A 25 0.57 13.92 14.95
N ALA A 26 1.40 13.88 16.00
CA ALA A 26 2.41 14.92 16.26
C ALA A 26 3.60 14.91 15.29
N THR A 27 3.74 13.88 14.44
CA THR A 27 4.89 13.74 13.52
C THR A 27 4.63 14.31 12.13
N ASP A 28 3.49 14.98 11.90
CA ASP A 28 3.02 15.41 10.57
C ASP A 28 3.15 14.31 9.48
N PRO A 29 2.50 13.15 9.67
CA PRO A 29 2.72 12.03 8.77
C PRO A 29 2.10 12.28 7.38
N LEU A 30 2.65 11.60 6.37
CA LEU A 30 2.02 11.42 5.08
C LEU A 30 1.39 10.03 5.02
N VAL A 31 0.09 9.97 4.75
CA VAL A 31 -0.62 8.71 4.51
C VAL A 31 -0.56 8.41 3.02
N LEU A 32 0.11 7.32 2.65
CA LEU A 32 0.16 6.81 1.27
C LEU A 32 -0.77 5.61 1.12
N ALA A 33 -1.82 5.76 0.32
CA ALA A 33 -2.82 4.71 0.11
C ALA A 33 -2.60 3.97 -1.22
N LEU A 34 -2.61 2.64 -1.17
CA LEU A 34 -2.57 1.78 -2.37
C LEU A 34 -4.00 1.56 -2.92
N PRO A 35 -4.29 1.93 -4.18
CA PRO A 35 -5.60 1.69 -4.78
C PRO A 35 -5.91 0.21 -5.03
N ARG A 36 -7.19 -0.16 -5.11
CA ARG A 36 -8.38 0.68 -4.86
C ARG A 36 -8.82 0.63 -3.40
N GLY A 37 -8.63 -0.52 -2.76
CA GLY A 37 -9.15 -0.80 -1.43
C GLY A 37 -8.43 -0.09 -0.28
N GLY A 38 -7.19 0.35 -0.47
CA GLY A 38 -6.46 1.09 0.56
C GLY A 38 -6.93 2.54 0.70
N VAL A 39 -7.52 3.13 -0.35
CA VAL A 39 -7.92 4.54 -0.35
C VAL A 39 -9.00 4.86 0.70
N PRO A 40 -10.12 4.10 0.82
CA PRO A 40 -11.10 4.37 1.87
C PRO A 40 -10.55 4.18 3.29
N VAL A 41 -9.58 3.28 3.47
CA VAL A 41 -8.91 3.05 4.76
C VAL A 41 -7.99 4.23 5.09
N GLY A 42 -7.12 4.60 4.15
CA GLY A 42 -6.16 5.71 4.28
C GLY A 42 -6.85 7.06 4.48
N PHE A 43 -8.02 7.26 3.88
CA PHE A 43 -8.82 8.47 4.10
C PHE A 43 -9.23 8.67 5.56
N GLU A 44 -9.75 7.63 6.22
CA GLU A 44 -10.14 7.72 7.64
C GLU A 44 -8.92 7.94 8.55
N VAL A 45 -7.77 7.31 8.21
CA VAL A 45 -6.49 7.53 8.93
C VAL A 45 -6.02 8.97 8.78
N ALA A 46 -5.92 9.48 7.54
CA ALA A 46 -5.44 10.83 7.27
C ALA A 46 -6.32 11.88 7.95
N LYS A 47 -7.64 11.69 7.88
CA LYS A 47 -8.62 12.57 8.54
C LYS A 47 -8.42 12.62 10.06
N ALA A 48 -8.23 11.48 10.70
CA ALA A 48 -8.06 11.42 12.16
C ALA A 48 -6.73 12.03 12.62
N LEU A 49 -5.66 11.82 11.86
CA LEU A 49 -4.32 12.35 12.16
C LEU A 49 -4.13 13.80 11.72
N ARG A 50 -5.10 14.39 11.01
CA ARG A 50 -4.98 15.68 10.30
C ARG A 50 -3.76 15.70 9.36
N ALA A 51 -3.49 14.55 8.77
CA ALA A 51 -2.35 14.28 7.92
C ALA A 51 -2.71 14.48 6.44
N ARG A 52 -1.68 14.66 5.61
CA ARG A 52 -1.84 14.62 4.16
C ARG A 52 -2.14 13.19 3.72
N LEU A 53 -2.99 13.05 2.70
CA LEU A 53 -3.27 11.79 2.02
C LEU A 53 -2.81 11.92 0.58
N ASP A 54 -2.06 10.92 0.12
CA ASP A 54 -1.74 10.74 -1.29
C ASP A 54 -1.89 9.27 -1.69
N VAL A 55 -1.94 9.02 -3.00
CA VAL A 55 -2.18 7.72 -3.60
C VAL A 55 -0.91 7.22 -4.25
N LEU A 56 -0.46 6.03 -3.85
CA LEU A 56 0.71 5.40 -4.44
C LEU A 56 0.29 4.41 -5.54
N LEU A 57 0.65 4.71 -6.78
CA LEU A 57 0.41 3.84 -7.94
C LEU A 57 1.66 3.02 -8.24
N VAL A 58 1.55 1.71 -8.05
CA VAL A 58 2.63 0.75 -8.34
C VAL A 58 2.14 -0.37 -9.24
N ARG A 59 3.03 -0.87 -10.10
CA ARG A 59 2.83 -2.08 -10.88
C ARG A 59 3.93 -3.07 -10.56
N LYS A 60 3.56 -4.31 -10.18
CA LYS A 60 4.51 -5.40 -9.98
C LYS A 60 5.12 -5.81 -11.33
N ILE A 61 6.42 -6.08 -11.33
CA ILE A 61 7.12 -6.73 -12.44
C ILE A 61 7.20 -8.22 -12.08
N GLY A 62 6.49 -9.05 -12.85
CA GLY A 62 6.55 -10.50 -12.70
C GLY A 62 7.78 -11.09 -13.42
N ALA A 63 8.24 -12.25 -12.98
CA ALA A 63 9.25 -13.01 -13.72
C ALA A 63 8.69 -13.53 -15.05
N PRO A 64 9.53 -13.67 -16.10
CA PRO A 64 9.17 -14.39 -17.32
C PRO A 64 8.60 -15.78 -16.99
N GLY A 65 7.42 -16.10 -17.53
CA GLY A 65 6.74 -17.37 -17.27
C GLY A 65 6.08 -17.52 -15.90
N HIS A 66 6.30 -16.60 -14.95
CA HIS A 66 5.82 -16.68 -13.56
C HIS A 66 5.29 -15.33 -13.05
N SER A 67 4.13 -14.89 -13.54
CA SER A 67 3.54 -13.57 -13.20
C SER A 67 3.29 -13.34 -11.71
N GLU A 68 3.10 -14.42 -10.93
CA GLU A 68 2.92 -14.35 -9.49
C GLU A 68 4.23 -14.06 -8.74
N TYR A 69 5.37 -14.48 -9.29
CA TYR A 69 6.70 -14.23 -8.71
C TYR A 69 7.19 -12.82 -9.09
N GLY A 70 7.25 -11.92 -8.12
CA GLY A 70 7.66 -10.53 -8.34
C GLY A 70 9.18 -10.37 -8.32
N ILE A 71 9.75 -9.90 -9.43
CA ILE A 71 11.19 -9.56 -9.54
C ILE A 71 11.46 -8.07 -9.32
N GLY A 72 10.41 -7.26 -9.25
CA GLY A 72 10.50 -5.82 -9.02
C GLY A 72 9.16 -5.12 -9.07
N ALA A 73 9.20 -3.80 -9.10
CA ALA A 73 8.04 -2.95 -9.29
C ALA A 73 8.44 -1.67 -10.05
N VAL A 74 7.47 -1.13 -10.78
CA VAL A 74 7.53 0.24 -11.31
C VAL A 74 6.58 1.10 -10.52
N VAL A 75 7.08 2.25 -10.06
CA VAL A 75 6.27 3.31 -9.47
C VAL A 75 5.97 4.33 -10.56
N ASP A 76 4.69 4.59 -10.78
CA ASP A 76 4.22 5.58 -11.75
C ASP A 76 4.34 7.01 -11.18
N GLY A 77 4.50 8.03 -12.02
CA GLY A 77 4.69 9.42 -11.60
C GLY A 77 5.51 10.26 -12.58
N GLU A 78 5.77 11.54 -12.26
CA GLU A 78 6.56 12.44 -13.11
C GLU A 78 7.97 11.91 -13.40
N ASN A 79 8.56 11.20 -12.43
CA ASN A 79 9.85 10.52 -12.55
C ASN A 79 9.66 9.03 -12.21
N PRO A 80 9.29 8.18 -13.17
CA PRO A 80 9.04 6.77 -12.93
C PRO A 80 10.26 6.09 -12.28
N GLN A 81 10.02 5.34 -11.21
CA GLN A 81 11.07 4.61 -10.50
C GLN A 81 10.96 3.12 -10.80
N LEU A 82 12.08 2.51 -11.17
CA LEU A 82 12.23 1.06 -11.28
C LEU A 82 12.94 0.54 -10.04
N VAL A 83 12.28 -0.37 -9.33
CA VAL A 83 12.88 -1.08 -8.20
C VAL A 83 12.96 -2.56 -8.59
N LEU A 84 14.17 -3.12 -8.58
CA LEU A 84 14.41 -4.53 -8.82
C LEU A 84 14.83 -5.21 -7.52
N ASN A 85 14.36 -6.44 -7.32
CA ASN A 85 14.87 -7.30 -6.27
C ASN A 85 16.10 -8.05 -6.81
N GLU A 86 17.29 -7.68 -6.31
CA GLU A 86 18.57 -8.24 -6.77
C GLU A 86 18.64 -9.76 -6.63
N GLU A 87 18.15 -10.31 -5.50
CA GLU A 87 18.13 -11.76 -5.27
C GLU A 87 17.21 -12.48 -6.26
N ALA A 88 16.03 -11.93 -6.51
CA ALA A 88 15.09 -12.49 -7.47
C ALA A 88 15.66 -12.44 -8.90
N MET A 89 16.29 -11.33 -9.29
CA MET A 89 16.92 -11.17 -10.60
C MET A 89 18.06 -12.17 -10.83
N ALA A 90 18.87 -12.45 -9.80
CA ALA A 90 19.94 -13.44 -9.88
C ALA A 90 19.43 -14.88 -10.11
N LEU A 91 18.25 -15.20 -9.56
CA LEU A 91 17.63 -16.53 -9.72
C LEU A 91 16.98 -16.73 -11.08
N VAL A 92 16.35 -15.69 -11.64
CA VAL A 92 15.57 -15.83 -12.89
C VAL A 92 16.44 -15.67 -14.13
N GLN A 93 17.61 -15.01 -14.03
CA GLN A 93 18.50 -14.69 -15.15
C GLN A 93 17.73 -14.28 -16.44
N PRO A 94 16.84 -13.27 -16.34
CA PRO A 94 15.90 -12.93 -17.40
C PRO A 94 16.56 -12.31 -18.63
#